data_AF-A0A3T1D0C6-F1
#
_entry.id   AF-A0A3T1D0C6-F1
#
_cell.length_a   1.000
_cell.length_b   1.000
_cell.length_c   1.000
_cell.angle_alpha   90.00
_cell.angle_beta   90.00
_cell.angle_gamma   90.00
#
_symmetry.space_group_name_H-M   'P 1'
#
loop_
_entity.id
_entity.type
_entity.pdbx_description
1 polymer ?
#
loop_
_entity_poly.entity_id
_entity_poly.type
_entity_poly.pdbx_seq_one_letter_code
_entity_poly.pdbx_strand_id
1 'polypeptide(L)' 'MMDKLITLPDDVVMLAPIVAAYVGIAKEFRVPSQYNHLISLMIATVFVLVPSATQQVLTTISIIGLTSSGLYHFTKKRE' A
#
# COMPACT_ATOMS: atom_id res chain seq x y z
N MET A 1 23.88 -9.57 -11.20
CA MET A 1 23.38 -8.99 -9.94
C MET A 1 23.34 -7.45 -9.98
N MET A 2 23.27 -6.83 -11.18
CA MET A 2 23.24 -5.36 -11.37
C MET A 2 21.88 -4.84 -11.88
N ASP A 3 20.98 -5.68 -12.41
CA ASP A 3 19.66 -5.26 -12.94
C ASP A 3 18.64 -4.78 -11.90
N LYS A 4 18.83 -5.10 -10.62
CA LYS A 4 17.87 -4.70 -9.56
C LYS A 4 17.92 -3.22 -9.20
N LEU A 5 19.00 -2.50 -9.54
CA LEU A 5 19.17 -1.10 -9.14
C LEU A 5 18.49 -0.11 -10.09
N ILE A 6 18.23 -0.50 -11.35
CA ILE A 6 17.62 0.35 -12.37
C ILE A 6 16.08 0.31 -12.30
N THR A 7 15.50 -0.78 -11.78
CA THR A 7 14.04 -0.96 -11.59
C THR A 7 13.52 -0.42 -10.25
N LEU A 8 14.41 -0.26 -9.27
CA LEU A 8 14.09 0.23 -7.92
C LEU A 8 13.31 1.56 -7.88
N PRO A 9 13.61 2.61 -8.68
CA PRO A 9 12.83 3.85 -8.65
C PRO A 9 11.39 3.68 -9.15
N ASP A 10 11.16 2.88 -10.19
CA ASP A 10 9.82 2.68 -10.75
C ASP A 10 8.91 1.89 -9.79
N ASP A 11 9.44 0.79 -9.22
CA ASP A 11 8.68 -0.02 -8.26
C ASP A 11 8.40 0.77 -6.97
N VAL A 12 9.36 1.53 -6.46
CA VAL A 12 9.17 2.35 -5.24
C VAL A 12 8.10 3.43 -5.44
N VAL A 13 8.06 4.07 -6.61
CA VAL A 13 7.04 5.08 -6.95
C VAL A 13 5.65 4.45 -7.00
N MET A 14 5.53 3.21 -7.49
CA MET A 14 4.25 2.50 -7.57
C MET A 14 3.77 1.99 -6.20
N LEU A 15 4.67 1.54 -5.32
CA LEU A 15 4.31 1.00 -4.00
C LEU A 15 3.99 2.08 -2.96
N ALA A 16 4.63 3.26 -3.03
CA ALA A 16 4.42 4.36 -2.09
C ALA A 16 2.93 4.75 -1.88
N PRO A 17 2.11 4.96 -2.92
CA PRO A 17 0.69 5.29 -2.74
C PRO A 17 -0.12 4.15 -2.11
N ILE A 18 0.26 2.89 -2.37
CA ILE A 18 -0.40 1.72 -1.77
C ILE A 18 -0.13 1.67 -0.27
N VAL A 19 1.13 1.85 0.15
CA VAL A 19 1.51 1.90 1.56
C VAL A 19 0.80 3.07 2.27
N ALA A 20 0.75 4.25 1.63
CA ALA A 20 0.06 5.41 2.17
C ALA A 20 -1.45 5.14 2.36
N ALA A 21 -2.10 4.45 1.42
CA ALA A 21 -3.50 4.07 1.52
C ALA A 21 -3.76 3.12 2.70
N TYR A 22 -2.88 2.16 2.97
CA TYR A 22 -2.97 1.30 4.17
C TYR A 22 -2.84 2.09 5.48
N VAL A 23 -1.95 3.09 5.54
CA VAL A 23 -1.87 3.98 6.70
C VAL A 23 -3.15 4.82 6.84
N GLY A 24 -3.73 5.27 5.73
CA GLY A 24 -5.03 5.94 5.70
C GLY A 24 -6.14 5.08 6.31
N ILE A 25 -6.18 3.79 5.97
CA ILE A 25 -7.11 2.84 6.59
C ILE A 25 -6.85 2.73 8.09
N ALA A 26 -5.61 2.50 8.52
CA ALA A 26 -5.28 2.40 9.95
C ALA A 26 -5.73 3.65 10.74
N LYS A 27 -5.62 4.83 10.14
CA LYS A 27 -6.12 6.08 10.71
C LYS A 27 -7.65 6.10 10.83
N GLU A 28 -8.37 5.58 9.85
CA GLU A 28 -9.84 5.43 9.87
C GLU A 28 -10.30 4.52 11.03
N PHE A 29 -9.50 3.49 11.35
CA PHE A 29 -9.70 2.61 12.51
C PHE A 29 -9.32 3.26 13.87
N ARG A 30 -9.03 4.57 13.88
CA ARG A 30 -8.63 5.34 15.07
C ARG A 30 -7.34 4.86 15.74
N VAL A 31 -6.44 4.24 14.97
CA VAL A 31 -5.10 3.90 15.47
C VAL A 31 -4.36 5.21 15.82
N PRO A 32 -3.71 5.30 17.00
CA PRO A 32 -2.95 6.48 17.39
C PRO A 32 -1.86 6.83 16.37
N SER A 33 -1.75 8.12 16.03
CA SER A 33 -0.85 8.61 14.97
C SER A 33 0.62 8.29 15.20
N GLN A 34 1.03 8.08 16.46
CA GLN A 34 2.38 7.64 16.84
C GLN A 34 2.79 6.30 16.20
N TYR A 35 1.83 5.46 15.82
CA TYR A 35 2.11 4.18 15.16
C TYR A 35 2.12 4.27 13.63
N ASN A 36 1.78 5.41 13.04
CA ASN A 36 1.66 5.53 11.58
C ASN A 36 2.98 5.20 10.86
N HIS A 37 4.11 5.67 11.39
CA HIS A 37 5.43 5.38 10.83
C HIS A 37 5.79 3.90 10.95
N LEU A 38 5.40 3.28 12.06
CA LEU A 38 5.66 1.87 12.34
C LEU A 38 4.80 0.99 11.41
N ILE A 39 3.54 1.37 11.20
CA ILE A 39 2.62 0.68 10.28
C ILE A 39 3.09 0.84 8.83
N SER A 40 3.48 2.05 8.38
CA SER A 40 4.02 2.22 7.03
C SER A 40 5.26 1.36 6.80
N LEU A 41 6.14 1.29 7.80
CA LEU A 41 7.35 0.48 7.72
C LEU A 41 6.99 -1.01 7.64
N MET A 42 6.10 -1.50 8.51
CA MET A 42 5.63 -2.88 8.53
C MET A 42 5.02 -3.30 7.19
N ILE A 43 4.13 -2.49 6.64
CA ILE A 43 3.51 -2.77 5.34
C ILE A 43 4.56 -2.76 4.23
N ALA A 44 5.45 -1.76 4.18
CA ALA A 44 6.52 -1.73 3.19
C ALA A 44 7.43 -2.96 3.30
N THR A 45 7.77 -3.41 4.51
CA THR A 45 8.55 -4.63 4.74
C THR A 45 7.85 -5.85 4.17
N VAL A 46 6.54 -6.01 4.36
CA VAL A 46 5.78 -7.13 3.80
C VAL A 46 5.89 -7.14 2.27
N PHE A 47 5.70 -6.00 1.62
CA PHE A 47 5.76 -5.92 0.16
C PHE A 47 7.17 -6.10 -0.41
N VAL A 48 8.22 -5.70 0.31
CA VAL A 48 9.61 -5.80 -0.18
C VAL A 48 10.22 -7.18 0.10
N LEU A 49 9.80 -7.85 1.18
CA LEU A 49 10.37 -9.13 1.60
C LEU A 49 9.82 -10.31 0.80
N VAL A 50 8.62 -10.18 0.23
CA VAL A 50 8.00 -11.26 -0.58
C VAL A 50 8.67 -11.41 -1.95
N PRO A 51 8.65 -12.62 -2.54
CA PRO A 51 9.13 -12.85 -3.90
C PRO A 51 8.37 -11.99 -4.93
N SER A 52 9.05 -11.57 -6.00
CA SER A 52 8.51 -10.64 -7.01
C SER A 52 7.16 -11.06 -7.61
N ALA A 53 6.95 -12.36 -7.85
CA ALA A 53 5.67 -12.87 -8.35
C ALA A 53 4.52 -12.66 -7.34
N THR A 54 4.79 -12.86 -6.05
CA THR A 54 3.83 -12.63 -4.97
C THR A 54 3.61 -11.14 -4.74
N GLN A 55 4.66 -10.32 -4.84
CA GLN A 55 4.57 -8.86 -4.72
C GLN A 55 3.62 -8.28 -5.77
N GLN A 56 3.75 -8.68 -7.03
CA GLN A 56 2.87 -8.21 -8.11
C GLN A 56 1.40 -8.57 -7.83
N VAL A 57 1.14 -9.81 -7.42
CA VAL A 57 -0.21 -10.25 -7.06
C VAL A 57 -0.77 -9.46 -5.87
N LEU A 58 0.02 -9.27 -4.81
CA LEU A 58 -0.35 -8.45 -3.65
C LEU A 58 -0.68 -7.02 -4.06
N THR A 59 0.17 -6.39 -4.87
CA THR A 59 -0.03 -5.04 -5.41
C THR A 59 -1.35 -4.94 -6.17
N THR A 60 -1.64 -5.89 -7.06
CA THR A 60 -2.92 -5.93 -7.80
C THR A 60 -4.11 -6.09 -6.86
N ILE A 61 -4.04 -7.01 -5.89
CA ILE A 61 -5.11 -7.21 -4.91
C ILE A 61 -5.35 -5.94 -4.09
N SER A 62 -4.28 -5.28 -3.64
CA SER A 62 -4.35 -4.01 -2.91
C SER A 62 -5.00 -2.93 -3.74
N ILE A 63 -4.60 -2.75 -5.01
CA ILE A 63 -5.23 -1.76 -5.88
C ILE A 63 -6.73 -2.04 -6.03
N ILE A 64 -7.12 -3.28 -6.36
CA ILE A 64 -8.53 -3.65 -6.52
C ILE A 64 -9.31 -3.41 -5.22
N GLY A 65 -8.79 -3.89 -4.09
CA GLY A 65 -9.44 -3.79 -2.78
C GLY A 65 -9.54 -2.35 -2.28
N LEU A 66 -8.44 -1.60 -2.29
CA LEU A 66 -8.36 -0.22 -1.81
C LEU A 66 -9.14 0.74 -2.73
N THR A 67 -9.08 0.54 -4.04
CA THR A 67 -9.86 1.35 -4.99
C THR A 67 -11.34 1.06 -4.88
N SER A 68 -11.76 -0.21 -4.79
CA SER A 68 -13.18 -0.54 -4.60
C SER A 68 -13.73 -0.07 -3.26
N SER A 69 -12.98 -0.20 -2.16
CA SER A 69 -13.39 0.31 -0.85
C SER A 69 -13.43 1.84 -0.83
N GLY A 70 -12.45 2.49 -1.46
CA GLY A 70 -12.39 3.94 -1.60
C GLY A 70 -13.57 4.47 -2.42
N LEU A 71 -13.88 3.81 -3.54
CA LEU A 71 -15.02 4.15 -4.41
C LEU A 71 -16.34 4.01 -3.65
N TYR A 72 -16.54 2.91 -2.91
CA TYR A 72 -17.73 2.69 -2.09
C TYR A 72 -17.90 3.77 -1.01
N HIS A 73 -16.81 4.15 -0.34
CA HIS A 73 -16.86 5.21 0.68
C HIS A 73 -17.16 6.58 0.05
N PHE A 74 -16.67 6.85 -1.16
CA PHE A 74 -16.94 8.08 -1.91
C PHE A 74 -18.38 8.16 -2.42
N THR A 75 -18.95 7.07 -2.92
CA THR A 75 -20.33 7.03 -3.39
C THR A 75 -21.30 7.12 -2.21
N LYS A 76 -21.02 6.44 -1.09
CA LYS A 76 -21.87 6.47 0.11
C LYS A 76 -21.92 7.83 0.81
N LYS A 77 -20.86 8.65 0.72
CA LYS A 77 -20.86 10.03 1.26
C LYS A 77 -21.65 11.03 0.41
N ARG A 78 -22.09 10.66 -0.79
CA ARG A 78 -22.83 11.53 -1.71
C ARG A 78 -24.35 11.29 -1.70
N GLU A 79 -24.82 10.29 -0.97
CA GLU A 79 -26.24 10.08 -0.61
C GLU A 79 -26.50 10.61 0.79
#